data_AF-A0A7K2KX30-F1
#
_entry.id   AF-A0A7K2KX30-F1
#
_cell.length_a   1.000
_cell.length_b   1.000
_cell.length_c   1.000
_cell.angle_alpha   90.00
_cell.angle_beta   90.00
_cell.angle_gamma   90.00
#
_symmetry.space_group_name_H-M   'P 1'
#
loop_
_entity.id
_entity.type
_entity.pdbx_description
1 polymer ?
#
loop_
_entity_poly.entity_id
_entity_poly.type
_entity_poly.pdbx_seq_one_letter_code
_entity_poly.pdbx_strand_id
1 'polypeptide(L)'
;TYGPTQTGWVYEIYAPGGIDVNATARVNNYQSPYLWNKEIDFPGGVQGHFIKGACKYRLTGTDPVTNDKTWEGLGCKDNAGFAPYKTDLARYALAH
;
A
#
# COMPACT_ATOMS: atom_id res chain seq x y z
N THR A 1 18.27 9.87 8.16
CA THR A 1 18.68 8.48 8.47
C THR A 1 17.69 7.91 9.47
N TYR A 2 17.00 6.82 9.10
CA TYR A 2 16.24 6.03 10.09
C TYR A 2 17.22 5.57 11.17
N GLY A 3 16.86 5.68 12.45
CA GLY A 3 17.73 5.32 13.57
C GLY A 3 18.18 3.85 13.54
N PRO A 4 18.93 3.38 14.55
CA PRO A 4 19.45 1.99 14.59
C PRO A 4 18.34 0.92 14.53
N THR A 5 17.10 1.28 14.89
CA THR A 5 15.92 0.45 14.70
C THR A 5 15.27 0.71 13.34
N GLN A 6 15.34 -0.28 12.44
CA GLN A 6 14.64 -0.24 11.15
C GLN A 6 13.14 -0.47 11.37
N THR A 7 12.41 0.63 11.63
CA THR A 7 10.95 0.62 11.73
C THR A 7 10.29 1.25 10.50
N GLY A 8 9.13 0.73 10.11
CA GLY A 8 8.33 1.21 8.99
C GLY A 8 6.83 1.10 9.26
N TRP A 9 6.02 1.60 8.33
CA TRP A 9 4.56 1.56 8.39
C TRP A 9 4.01 0.89 7.13
N VAL A 10 3.02 0.02 7.31
CA VAL A 10 2.22 -0.57 6.23
C VAL A 10 0.84 0.06 6.29
N TYR A 11 0.41 0.65 5.17
CA TYR A 11 -0.89 1.33 5.05
C TYR A 11 -1.87 0.44 4.29
N GLU A 12 -3.13 0.47 4.73
CA GLU A 12 -4.24 -0.14 3.99
C GLU A 12 -5.03 0.96 3.27
N ILE A 13 -5.15 0.86 1.94
CA ILE A 13 -5.67 1.93 1.07
C ILE A 13 -6.86 1.41 0.27
N TYR A 14 -7.95 2.18 0.25
CA TYR A 14 -9.16 1.95 -0.53
C TYR A 14 -9.39 3.18 -1.41
N ALA A 15 -8.71 3.23 -2.56
CA ALA A 15 -8.79 4.34 -3.50
C ALA A 15 -9.34 3.88 -4.85
N PRO A 16 -10.20 4.67 -5.52
CA PRO A 16 -10.62 4.38 -6.88
C PRO A 16 -9.52 4.72 -7.90
N GLY A 17 -9.56 4.08 -9.07
CA GLY A 17 -8.63 4.33 -10.16
C GLY A 17 -7.29 3.64 -9.95
N GLY A 18 -6.21 4.39 -10.14
CA GLY A 18 -4.85 3.86 -10.20
C GLY A 18 -4.53 3.24 -11.56
N ILE A 19 -3.24 3.17 -11.89
CA ILE A 19 -2.71 2.56 -13.10
C ILE A 19 -2.10 1.22 -12.70
N ASP A 20 -2.66 0.12 -13.21
CA ASP A 20 -2.03 -1.20 -13.10
C ASP A 20 -0.79 -1.24 -13.98
N VAL A 21 0.39 -1.15 -13.35
CA VAL A 21 1.69 -1.08 -14.04
C VAL A 21 1.92 -2.33 -14.89
N ASN A 22 1.50 -3.49 -14.40
CA ASN A 22 1.65 -4.75 -15.13
C ASN A 22 0.74 -4.78 -16.37
N ALA A 23 -0.49 -4.27 -16.26
CA ALA A 23 -1.38 -4.15 -17.41
C ALA A 23 -0.83 -3.16 -18.44
N THR A 24 -0.30 -2.02 -18.01
CA THR A 24 0.34 -1.04 -18.89
C THR A 24 1.56 -1.62 -19.61
N ALA A 25 2.45 -2.32 -18.89
CA ALA A 25 3.64 -2.96 -19.49
C ALA A 25 3.28 -3.99 -20.56
N ARG A 26 2.16 -4.71 -20.41
CA ARG A 26 1.70 -5.69 -21.40
C ARG A 26 1.30 -5.07 -22.74
N VAL A 27 0.85 -3.81 -22.77
CA VAL A 27 0.38 -3.16 -24.01
C VAL A 27 1.46 -3.09 -25.08
N ASN A 28 2.73 -2.94 -24.70
CA ASN A 28 3.87 -2.87 -25.61
C ASN A 28 4.93 -3.95 -25.34
N ASN A 29 4.56 -5.02 -24.64
CA ASN A 29 5.45 -6.12 -24.24
C ASN A 29 6.71 -5.64 -23.47
N TYR A 30 6.59 -4.53 -22.74
CA TYR A 30 7.67 -4.01 -21.92
C TYR A 30 8.01 -5.00 -20.80
N GLN A 31 9.30 -5.31 -20.66
CA GLN A 31 9.83 -6.20 -19.63
C GLN A 31 10.51 -5.37 -18.55
N SER A 32 10.20 -5.66 -17.28
CA SER A 32 10.85 -5.04 -16.13
C SER A 32 11.11 -6.08 -15.05
N PRO A 33 12.27 -6.03 -14.35
CA PRO A 33 12.56 -6.92 -13.24
C PRO A 33 11.69 -6.65 -12.00
N TYR A 34 10.79 -5.65 -12.04
CA TYR A 34 9.97 -5.21 -10.91
C TYR A 34 8.48 -5.54 -11.04
N LEU A 35 8.03 -6.16 -12.14
CA LEU A 35 6.59 -6.44 -12.34
C LEU A 35 6.00 -7.42 -11.30
N TRP A 36 6.84 -8.17 -10.59
CA TRP A 36 6.41 -9.02 -9.47
C TRP A 36 5.86 -8.22 -8.27
N ASN A 37 6.16 -6.91 -8.18
CA ASN A 37 5.63 -6.03 -7.14
C ASN A 37 4.11 -5.82 -7.23
N LYS A 38 3.49 -6.15 -8.37
CA LYS A 38 2.05 -5.93 -8.62
C LYS A 38 1.62 -4.49 -8.30
N GLU A 39 2.41 -3.56 -8.81
CA GLU A 39 2.30 -2.13 -8.50
C GLU A 39 1.05 -1.51 -9.13
N ILE A 40 0.40 -0.64 -8.34
CA ILE A 40 -0.68 0.24 -8.79
C ILE A 40 -0.26 1.68 -8.52
N ASP A 41 -0.07 2.46 -9.58
CA ASP A 41 0.37 3.85 -9.49
C ASP A 41 -0.81 4.82 -9.39
N PHE A 42 -0.75 5.78 -8.46
CA PHE A 42 -1.76 6.83 -8.31
C PHE A 42 -1.18 8.20 -8.68
N PRO A 43 -1.24 8.63 -9.95
CA PRO A 43 -0.91 10.00 -10.34
C PRO A 43 -1.74 11.01 -9.54
N GLY A 44 -1.09 12.02 -8.96
CA GLY A 44 -1.74 12.98 -8.05
C GLY A 44 -1.85 12.50 -6.60
N GLY A 45 -1.41 11.28 -6.31
CA GLY A 45 -1.35 10.71 -4.96
C GLY A 45 -2.68 10.17 -4.44
N VAL A 46 -2.65 9.72 -3.19
CA VAL A 46 -3.80 9.17 -2.47
C VAL A 46 -4.22 10.14 -1.37
N GLN A 47 -5.46 10.59 -1.40
CA GLN A 47 -6.00 11.46 -0.35
C GLN A 47 -6.24 10.69 0.95
N GLY A 48 -6.06 11.37 2.09
CA GLY A 48 -6.12 10.72 3.41
C GLY A 48 -7.44 9.99 3.70
N HIS A 49 -8.58 10.42 3.15
CA HIS A 49 -9.86 9.75 3.37
C HIS A 49 -9.98 8.38 2.69
N PHE A 50 -9.07 8.03 1.77
CA PHE A 50 -8.94 6.70 1.18
C PHE A 50 -8.03 5.77 1.98
N ILE A 51 -7.32 6.28 3.00
CA ILE A 51 -6.42 5.47 3.84
C ILE A 51 -7.20 4.98 5.05
N LYS A 52 -7.37 3.66 5.20
CA LYS A 52 -8.11 3.05 6.31
C LYS A 52 -7.34 3.11 7.62
N GLY A 53 -6.04 2.88 7.58
CA GLY A 53 -5.18 2.86 8.75
C GLY A 53 -3.76 2.45 8.40
N ALA A 54 -2.94 2.29 9.44
CA ALA A 54 -1.57 1.84 9.30
C ALA A 54 -1.13 0.97 10.48
N CYS A 55 -0.29 -0.03 10.19
CA CYS A 55 0.37 -0.86 11.19
C CYS A 55 1.87 -0.56 11.19
N LYS A 56 2.45 -0.38 12.38
CA LYS A 56 3.90 -0.16 12.54
C LYS A 56 4.60 -1.49 12.67
N TYR A 57 5.73 -1.64 11.98
CA TYR A 57 6.58 -2.82 12.05
C TYR A 57 8.02 -2.45 12.38
N ARG A 58 8.72 -3.40 13.00
CA ARG A 58 10.17 -3.36 13.23
C ARG A 58 10.81 -4.56 12.56
N LEU A 59 11.86 -4.34 11.78
CA LEU A 59 12.67 -5.44 11.27
C LEU A 59 13.40 -6.09 12.44
N THR A 60 13.23 -7.40 12.60
CA THR A 60 13.90 -8.19 13.65
C THR A 60 14.92 -9.16 13.10
N GLY A 61 14.85 -9.47 11.81
CA GLY A 61 15.82 -10.35 11.15
C GLY A 61 15.79 -10.21 9.64
N THR A 62 16.91 -10.58 9.01
CA THR A 62 17.01 -10.77 7.57
C THR A 62 17.81 -12.04 7.34
N ASP A 63 17.23 -12.99 6.61
CA ASP A 63 17.93 -14.19 6.20
C ASP A 63 19.06 -13.81 5.22
N PRO A 64 20.33 -14.16 5.50
CA PRO A 64 21.45 -13.73 4.66
C PRO A 64 21.53 -14.47 3.31
N VAL A 65 20.79 -15.58 3.15
CA VAL A 65 20.77 -16.40 1.94
C VAL A 65 19.59 -16.03 1.06
N THR A 66 18.38 -15.94 1.63
CA THR A 66 17.15 -15.68 0.85
C THR A 66 16.76 -14.19 0.81
N ASN A 67 17.34 -13.37 1.69
CA ASN A 67 16.95 -11.97 1.91
C ASN A 67 15.50 -11.81 2.44
N ASP A 68 14.92 -12.89 2.99
CA ASP A 68 13.61 -12.85 3.64
C ASP A 68 13.70 -12.02 4.93
N LYS A 69 12.69 -11.17 5.13
CA LYS A 69 12.65 -10.24 6.26
C LYS A 69 11.65 -10.69 7.31
N THR A 70 12.09 -10.79 8.56
CA THR A 70 11.22 -11.04 9.70
C THR A 70 10.83 -9.71 10.34
N TRP A 71 9.53 -9.52 10.58
CA TRP A 71 8.97 -8.27 11.09
C TRP A 71 8.17 -8.51 12.37
N GLU A 72 8.40 -7.67 13.38
CA GLU A 72 7.58 -7.59 14.60
C GLU A 72 6.52 -6.50 14.42
N GLY A 73 5.25 -6.86 14.63
CA GLY A 73 4.14 -5.91 14.66
C GLY A 73 4.13 -5.10 15.95
N LEU A 74 4.18 -3.78 15.84
CA LEU A 74 4.20 -2.84 16.97
C LEU A 74 2.84 -2.18 17.24
N GLY A 75 1.78 -2.67 16.58
CA GLY A 75 0.42 -2.17 16.70
C GLY A 75 -0.06 -1.39 15.48
N CYS A 76 -1.38 -1.24 15.41
CA CYS A 76 -2.08 -0.58 14.30
C CYS A 76 -2.88 0.61 14.79
N LYS A 77 -3.13 1.55 13.89
CA LYS A 77 -4.00 2.70 14.14
C LYS A 77 -4.93 2.91 12.96
N ASP A 78 -6.22 2.95 13.26
CA ASP A 78 -7.25 3.33 12.30
C ASP A 78 -7.26 4.84 12.08
N ASN A 79 -7.57 5.22 10.85
CA ASN A 79 -7.76 6.62 10.48
C ASN A 79 -9.22 7.01 10.72
N ALA A 80 -9.47 7.86 11.72
CA ALA A 80 -10.82 8.36 12.00
C ALA A 80 -11.46 9.14 10.83
N GLY A 81 -10.63 9.63 9.90
CA GLY A 81 -11.09 10.29 8.67
C GLY A 81 -11.33 9.35 7.49
N PHE A 82 -11.26 8.03 7.67
CA PHE A 82 -11.50 7.07 6.60
C PHE A 82 -12.95 7.15 6.11
N ALA A 83 -13.11 7.54 4.85
CA ALA A 83 -14.40 7.74 4.21
C ALA A 83 -14.26 7.60 2.68
N PRO A 84 -13.96 6.38 2.18
CA PRO A 84 -13.59 6.16 0.78
C PRO A 84 -14.73 6.43 -0.22
N TYR A 85 -15.97 6.52 0.27
CA TYR A 85 -17.16 6.79 -0.55
C TYR A 85 -17.77 8.17 -0.28
N LYS A 86 -17.08 9.06 0.44
CA LYS A 86 -17.59 10.38 0.82
C LYS A 86 -18.06 11.21 -0.39
N THR A 87 -17.40 11.05 -1.52
CA THR A 87 -17.70 11.79 -2.76
C THR A 87 -18.46 10.96 -3.80
N ASP A 88 -18.78 9.70 -3.50
CA ASP A 88 -19.46 8.77 -4.42
C ASP A 88 -20.57 8.00 -3.67
N LEU A 89 -21.67 8.72 -3.40
CA LEU A 89 -22.82 8.20 -2.65
C LEU A 89 -23.43 6.94 -3.29
N ALA A 90 -23.32 6.78 -4.60
CA ALA A 90 -23.78 5.60 -5.32
C ALA A 90 -22.96 4.35 -4.93
N ARG A 91 -21.64 4.48 -4.77
CA ARG A 91 -20.80 3.38 -4.27
C ARG A 91 -21.00 3.11 -2.78
N TYR A 92 -21.29 4.12 -1.96
CA TYR A 92 -21.64 3.92 -0.55
C TYR A 92 -22.89 3.03 -0.40
N ALA A 93 -23.94 3.30 -1.18
CA ALA A 93 -25.20 2.57 -1.12
C ALA A 93 -25.14 1.13 -1.68
N LEU A 94 -24.07 0.75 -2.38
CA LEU A 94 -23.86 -0.61 -2.89
C LEU A 94 -22.95 -1.46 -1.98
N ALA A 95 -22.21 -0.81 -1.09
CA ALA A 95 -21.29 -1.47 -0.15
C ALA A 95 -21.92 -1.73 1.24
N HIS A 96 -23.13 -1.21 1.49
CA HIS A 96 -23.91 -1.28 2.73
C HIS A 96 -25.38 -1.52 2.41
#